data_AF-A0A7W7M3W0-F1
#
_entry.id   AF-A0A7W7M3W0-F1
#
_cell.length_a   1.000
_cell.length_b   1.000
_cell.length_c   1.000
_cell.angle_alpha   90.00
_cell.angle_beta   90.00
_cell.angle_gamma   90.00
#
_symmetry.space_group_name_H-M   'P 1'
#
loop_
_entity.id
_entity.type
_entity.pdbx_description
1 polymer ?
#
loop_
_entity_poly.entity_id
_entity_poly.type
_entity_poly.pdbx_seq_one_letter_code
_entity_poly.pdbx_strand_id
1 'polypeptide(L)'
;MSIMTTSDITGLGGQLPTEPSSIMLRRVTKRVEQQLVNRFSQDLGEQTVRATVRDVYAELSAGARIKTYLPTLTERVAETRLRGMLEHDAVEAVAA
;
A
#
# COMPACT_ATOMS: atom_id res chain seq x y z
N MET A 1 -19.79 -42.27 34.33
CA MET A 1 -20.07 -41.80 32.96
C MET A 1 -20.03 -40.29 32.96
N SER A 2 -19.09 -39.69 32.23
CA SER A 2 -19.23 -38.40 31.53
C SER A 2 -18.02 -38.27 30.62
N ILE A 3 -18.28 -38.43 29.31
CA ILE A 3 -17.30 -38.36 28.23
C ILE A 3 -17.04 -36.88 27.91
N MET A 4 -15.77 -36.44 28.03
CA MET A 4 -15.29 -35.19 27.44
C MET A 4 -15.51 -35.29 25.93
N THR A 5 -16.49 -34.56 25.41
CA THR A 5 -16.76 -34.46 23.97
C THR A 5 -16.02 -33.25 23.45
N THR A 6 -14.94 -33.50 22.72
CA THR A 6 -14.29 -32.57 21.79
C THR A 6 -15.29 -32.14 20.73
N SER A 7 -15.82 -30.92 20.84
CA SER A 7 -16.59 -30.29 19.77
C SER A 7 -16.46 -28.78 19.88
N ASP A 8 -15.61 -28.19 19.03
CA ASP A 8 -15.87 -26.91 18.36
C ASP A 8 -14.84 -26.74 17.22
N ILE A 9 -14.87 -27.69 16.30
CA ILE A 9 -14.36 -27.53 14.94
C ILE A 9 -15.53 -27.92 14.03
N THR A 10 -16.49 -27.03 13.79
CA THR A 10 -17.37 -27.03 12.60
C THR A 10 -18.23 -25.77 12.60
N GLY A 11 -18.12 -24.95 11.55
CA GLY A 11 -19.04 -23.84 11.32
C GLY A 11 -18.63 -22.89 10.21
N LEU A 12 -18.60 -23.37 8.96
CA LEU A 12 -18.59 -22.54 7.75
C LEU A 12 -19.93 -21.75 7.63
N GLY A 13 -20.16 -20.82 8.56
CA GLY A 13 -21.18 -19.77 8.48
C GLY A 13 -20.56 -18.55 7.80
N GLY A 14 -20.58 -18.53 6.47
CA GLY A 14 -19.87 -17.58 5.64
C GLY A 14 -20.37 -16.15 5.77
N GLN A 15 -19.79 -15.39 6.70
CA GLN A 15 -19.60 -13.96 6.48
C GLN A 15 -18.14 -13.80 6.05
N LEU A 16 -17.91 -13.54 4.75
CA LEU A 16 -16.59 -13.07 4.32
C LEU A 16 -16.24 -11.86 5.21
N PRO A 17 -15.02 -11.79 5.78
CA PRO A 17 -14.63 -10.63 6.56
C PRO A 17 -14.83 -9.39 5.69
N THR A 18 -15.78 -8.54 6.08
CA THR A 18 -16.12 -7.31 5.37
C THR A 18 -15.01 -6.28 5.48
N GLU A 19 -14.09 -6.49 6.42
CA GLU A 19 -12.87 -5.72 6.56
C GLU A 19 -11.68 -6.47 5.95
N PRO A 20 -10.84 -5.78 5.17
CA PRO A 20 -9.64 -6.35 4.62
C PRO A 20 -8.69 -6.78 5.75
N SER A 21 -8.13 -7.99 5.64
CA SER A 21 -7.12 -8.48 6.58
C SER A 21 -5.97 -7.48 6.70
N SER A 22 -5.70 -7.01 7.92
CA SER A 22 -4.63 -6.03 8.21
C SER A 22 -3.24 -6.54 7.80
N ILE A 23 -3.00 -7.85 7.93
CA ILE A 23 -1.78 -8.52 7.48
C ILE A 23 -1.66 -8.45 5.95
N MET A 24 -2.75 -8.73 5.24
CA MET A 24 -2.78 -8.66 3.78
C MET A 24 -2.58 -7.24 3.30
N LEU A 25 -3.27 -6.25 3.88
CA LEU A 25 -3.07 -4.84 3.56
C LEU A 25 -1.61 -4.44 3.72
N ARG A 26 -0.99 -4.75 4.87
CA ARG A 26 0.42 -4.44 5.11
C ARG A 26 1.34 -5.09 4.07
N ARG A 27 1.07 -6.35 3.71
CA ARG A 27 1.86 -7.06 2.70
C ARG A 27 1.70 -6.45 1.30
N VAL A 28 0.48 -6.07 0.92
CA VAL A 28 0.20 -5.44 -0.37
C VAL A 28 0.82 -4.05 -0.43
N THR A 29 0.68 -3.23 0.61
CA THR A 29 1.34 -1.91 0.69
C THR A 29 2.86 -2.03 0.58
N LYS A 30 3.48 -3.01 1.26
CA LYS A 30 4.93 -3.26 1.14
C LYS A 30 5.33 -3.66 -0.28
N ARG A 31 4.49 -4.44 -0.97
CA ARG A 31 4.72 -4.83 -2.36
C ARG A 31 4.65 -3.61 -3.29
N VAL A 32 3.64 -2.75 -3.12
CA VAL A 32 3.52 -1.47 -3.84
C VAL A 32 4.75 -0.60 -3.64
N GLU A 33 5.20 -0.43 -2.38
CA GLU A 33 6.43 0.32 -2.07
C GLU A 33 7.63 -0.25 -2.83
N GLN A 34 7.82 -1.58 -2.79
CA GLN A 34 8.95 -2.21 -3.49
C GLN A 34 8.85 -2.08 -5.02
N GLN A 35 7.65 -2.15 -5.59
CA GLN A 35 7.44 -1.97 -7.03
C GLN A 35 7.81 -0.56 -7.47
N LEU A 36 7.40 0.46 -6.70
CA LEU A 36 7.74 1.85 -7.00
C LEU A 36 9.23 2.13 -6.77
N VAL A 37 9.82 1.58 -5.71
CA VAL A 37 11.27 1.65 -5.49
C VAL A 37 12.02 1.09 -6.69
N ASN A 38 11.68 -0.12 -7.14
CA ASN A 38 12.35 -0.73 -8.29
C ASN A 38 12.21 0.08 -9.59
N ARG A 39 11.13 0.87 -9.73
CA ARG A 39 10.85 1.66 -10.93
C ARG A 39 11.54 3.03 -10.93
N PHE A 40 11.60 3.69 -9.77
CA PHE A 40 11.99 5.11 -9.68
C PHE A 40 13.27 5.36 -8.88
N SER A 41 13.85 4.35 -8.21
CA SER A 41 15.01 4.57 -7.33
C SER A 41 16.29 4.93 -8.08
N GLN A 42 16.42 4.54 -9.35
CA GLN A 42 17.59 4.88 -10.16
C GLN A 42 17.67 6.39 -10.43
N ASP A 43 16.52 7.04 -10.62
CA ASP A 43 16.44 8.44 -11.00
C ASP A 43 16.28 9.37 -9.78
N LEU A 44 15.42 9.00 -8.81
CA LEU A 44 15.07 9.85 -7.65
C LEU A 44 15.73 9.43 -6.32
N GLY A 45 16.38 8.27 -6.29
CA GLY A 45 16.89 7.65 -5.08
C GLY A 45 15.83 6.89 -4.27
N GLU A 46 16.24 5.77 -3.68
CA GLU A 46 15.35 4.88 -2.93
C GLU A 46 14.67 5.57 -1.73
N GLN A 47 15.39 6.41 -0.99
CA GLN A 47 14.86 7.10 0.18
C GLN A 47 13.69 8.03 -0.18
N THR A 48 13.83 8.80 -1.26
CA THR A 48 12.80 9.69 -1.77
C THR A 48 11.55 8.91 -2.13
N VAL A 49 11.69 7.83 -2.91
CA VAL A 49 10.57 6.99 -3.32
C VAL A 49 9.84 6.40 -2.12
N ARG A 50 10.57 5.86 -1.13
CA ARG A 50 9.96 5.30 0.09
C ARG A 50 9.26 6.37 0.92
N ALA A 51 9.82 7.57 1.04
CA ALA A 51 9.19 8.69 1.73
C ALA A 51 7.87 9.08 1.05
N THR A 52 7.88 9.30 -0.27
CA THR A 52 6.68 9.65 -1.03
C THR A 52 5.56 8.63 -0.87
N VAL A 53 5.87 7.33 -0.95
CA VAL A 53 4.86 6.26 -0.77
C VAL A 53 4.27 6.28 0.63
N ARG A 54 5.09 6.50 1.67
CA ARG A 54 4.63 6.56 3.06
C ARG A 54 3.75 7.78 3.30
N ASP A 55 4.14 8.94 2.78
CA ASP A 55 3.39 10.18 2.93
C ASP A 55 2.03 10.06 2.26
N VAL A 56 1.99 9.57 1.00
CA VAL A 56 0.74 9.32 0.28
C VAL A 56 -0.14 8.30 1.01
N TYR A 57 0.43 7.22 1.55
CA TYR A 57 -0.34 6.26 2.32
C TYR A 57 -0.94 6.90 3.58
N ALA A 58 -0.14 7.69 4.32
CA ALA A 58 -0.59 8.38 5.52
C ALA A 58 -1.73 9.35 5.22
N GLU A 59 -1.57 10.20 4.19
CA GLU A 59 -2.58 11.14 3.70
C GLU A 59 -3.90 10.45 3.37
N LEU A 60 -3.87 9.39 2.55
CA LEU A 60 -5.07 8.66 2.15
C LEU A 60 -5.68 7.91 3.34
N SER A 61 -4.86 7.38 4.25
CA SER A 61 -5.34 6.64 5.41
C SER A 61 -6.07 7.51 6.43
N ALA A 62 -5.72 8.80 6.52
CA ALA A 62 -6.30 9.74 7.46
C ALA A 62 -7.78 10.05 7.17
N GLY A 63 -8.18 10.04 5.89
CA GLY A 63 -9.56 10.32 5.46
C GLY A 63 -10.38 9.10 5.05
N ALA A 64 -9.77 7.92 4.95
CA ALA A 64 -10.42 6.75 4.37
C ALA A 64 -11.33 6.01 5.36
N ARG A 65 -12.64 5.98 5.05
CA ARG A 65 -13.61 5.09 5.71
C ARG A 65 -13.47 3.62 5.28
N ILE A 66 -13.02 3.38 4.04
CA ILE A 66 -12.82 2.04 3.47
C ILE A 66 -11.35 1.86 3.12
N LYS A 67 -10.70 0.90 3.77
CA LYS A 67 -9.24 0.69 3.65
C LYS A 67 -8.84 -0.34 2.59
N THR A 68 -9.80 -1.09 2.05
CA THR A 68 -9.58 -2.19 1.10
C THR A 68 -8.78 -1.77 -0.12
N TYR A 69 -9.03 -0.57 -0.62
CA TYR A 69 -8.43 -0.05 -1.85
C TYR A 69 -7.24 0.89 -1.60
N LEU A 70 -6.87 1.13 -0.34
CA LEU A 70 -5.77 2.04 0.00
C LEU A 70 -4.48 1.69 -0.73
N PRO A 71 -4.02 0.43 -0.80
CA PRO A 71 -2.76 0.13 -1.48
C PRO A 71 -2.76 0.52 -2.97
N THR A 72 -3.85 0.26 -3.68
CA THR A 72 -3.98 0.62 -5.11
C THR A 72 -4.05 2.13 -5.30
N LEU A 73 -4.77 2.85 -4.43
CA LEU A 73 -4.83 4.31 -4.49
C LEU A 73 -3.46 4.93 -4.16
N THR A 74 -2.77 4.41 -3.16
CA THR A 74 -1.41 4.82 -2.81
C THR A 74 -0.47 4.60 -3.98
N GLU A 75 -0.51 3.44 -4.65
CA GLU A 75 0.31 3.17 -5.83
C GLU A 75 0.12 4.24 -6.90
N ARG A 76 -1.14 4.50 -7.28
CA ARG A 76 -1.47 5.47 -8.34
C ARG A 76 -1.04 6.89 -7.98
N VAL A 77 -1.35 7.36 -6.78
CA VAL A 77 -1.05 8.74 -6.37
C VAL A 77 0.46 8.93 -6.21
N ALA A 78 1.16 7.97 -5.58
CA ALA A 78 2.60 8.03 -5.43
C ALA A 78 3.30 7.98 -6.80
N GLU A 79 2.85 7.11 -7.71
CA GLU A 79 3.39 7.05 -9.07
C GLU A 79 3.24 8.38 -9.80
N THR A 80 2.06 9.00 -9.76
CA THR A 80 1.85 10.32 -10.39
C THR A 80 2.78 11.39 -9.80
N ARG A 81 2.95 11.43 -8.47
CA ARG A 81 3.86 12.39 -7.82
C ARG A 81 5.31 12.16 -8.24
N LEU A 82 5.77 10.91 -8.23
CA LEU A 82 7.15 10.56 -8.60
C LEU A 82 7.45 10.90 -10.07
N ARG A 83 6.51 10.64 -10.99
CA ARG A 83 6.67 11.08 -12.39
C ARG A 83 6.75 12.60 -12.50
N GLY A 84 5.91 13.32 -11.78
CA GLY A 84 5.97 14.79 -11.75
C GLY A 84 7.33 15.31 -11.29
N MET A 85 7.96 14.68 -10.30
CA MET A 85 9.31 15.04 -9.86
C MET A 85 10.34 14.87 -10.98
N LEU A 86 10.30 13.75 -11.72
CA LEU A 86 11.19 13.53 -12.87
C LEU A 86 11.01 14.56 -13.98
N GLU A 87 9.76 14.92 -14.27
CA GLU A 87 9.45 15.93 -15.29
C GLU A 87 9.96 17.32 -14.87
N HIS A 88 9.84 17.68 -13.60
CA HIS A 88 10.36 18.93 -13.06
C HIS A 88 11.90 18.99 -13.09
N ASP A 89 12.57 17.93 -12.64
CA ASP A 89 14.05 17.84 -12.68
C ASP A 89 14.58 17.93 -14.11
N ALA A 90 13.88 17.32 -15.08
CA ALA A 90 14.25 17.40 -16.49
C ALA A 90 14.09 18.82 -17.06
N VAL A 91 13.04 19.55 -16.66
CA VAL A 91 12.84 20.95 -17.09
C VAL A 91 13.91 21.87 -16.48
N GLU A 92 14.28 21.66 -15.22
CA GLU A 92 15.36 22.42 -14.57
C GLU A 92 16.72 22.15 -15.23
N ALA A 93 17.01 20.90 -15.60
CA ALA A 93 18.25 20.53 -16.28
C ALA A 93 18.38 21.12 -17.71
N VAL A 94 17.26 21.36 -18.42
CA VAL A 94 17.27 21.98 -19.76
C VAL A 94 17.36 23.51 -19.69
N ALA A 95 16.97 24.11 -18.56
CA ALA A 95 17.02 25.56 -18.36
C ALA A 95 18.37 26.07 -17.81
N ALA A 96 19.27 25.17 -17.41
CA ALA A 96 20.62 25.46 -16.91
C ALA A 96 21.67 25.43 -18.04
#